data_AF-A0AA35SBG0-F1
#
_entry.id   AF-A0AA35SBG0-F1
#
_cell.length_a   1.000
_cell.length_b   1.000
_cell.length_c   1.000
_cell.angle_alpha   90.00
_cell.angle_beta   90.00
_cell.angle_gamma   90.00
#
_symmetry.space_group_name_H-M   'P 1'
#
loop_
_entity.id
_entity.type
_entity.pdbx_description
1 polymer ?
#
loop_
_entity_poly.entity_id
_entity_poly.type
_entity_poly.pdbx_seq_one_letter_code
_entity_poly.pdbx_strand_id
1 'polypeptide(L)'
;KSTFAWEACRRWDESLRYYHTLVLLKLREKWVLNATSLSDLFRYPDQPSFSKDIAQELHDSHGRNLLLVLDGFDEVSHSFHEDSVIKSILCRQLLPECTIILTTRPVAKSALRSICQPKVDKHVEIIGFTEEERVRYITEV
;
A
#
# COMPACT_ATOMS: atom_id res chain seq x y z
N LYS A 1 0.36 12.99 2.14
CA LYS A 1 0.31 11.73 1.37
C LYS A 1 -0.43 10.65 2.16
N SER A 2 -0.01 10.35 3.39
CA SER A 2 -0.75 9.46 4.29
C SER A 2 -2.21 9.88 4.55
N THR A 3 -2.48 11.17 4.74
CA THR A 3 -3.88 11.67 4.86
C THR A 3 -4.72 11.38 3.63
N PHE A 4 -4.14 11.51 2.43
CA PHE A 4 -4.81 11.16 1.18
C PHE A 4 -5.05 9.65 1.07
N ALA A 5 -4.03 8.83 1.37
CA ALA A 5 -4.18 7.37 1.37
C ALA A 5 -5.26 6.92 2.34
N TRP A 6 -5.26 7.45 3.57
CA TRP A 6 -6.27 7.14 4.57
C TRP A 6 -7.66 7.61 4.16
N GLU A 7 -7.80 8.83 3.66
CA GLU A 7 -9.12 9.36 3.27
C GLU A 7 -9.67 8.65 2.03
N ALA A 8 -8.81 8.25 1.08
CA ALA A 8 -9.21 7.41 -0.05
C ALA A 8 -9.74 6.04 0.42
N CYS A 9 -9.09 5.44 1.42
CA CYS A 9 -9.57 4.19 2.02
C CYS A 9 -10.88 4.41 2.81
N ARG A 10 -10.98 5.49 3.60
CA ARG A 10 -12.14 5.80 4.44
C ARG A 10 -13.39 6.11 3.62
N ARG A 11 -13.21 6.85 2.52
CA ARG A 11 -14.33 7.27 1.68
C ARG A 11 -14.84 6.17 0.79
N TRP A 12 -14.14 5.03 0.65
CA TRP A 12 -14.47 3.86 -0.18
C TRP A 12 -15.87 3.97 -0.80
N ASP A 13 -15.93 4.70 -1.90
CA ASP A 13 -17.18 5.12 -2.52
C ASP A 13 -17.37 4.36 -3.82
N GLU A 14 -18.30 4.83 -4.66
CA GLU A 14 -18.62 4.20 -5.93
C GLU A 14 -17.42 4.05 -6.87
N SER A 15 -16.39 4.88 -6.73
CA SER A 15 -15.20 4.86 -7.60
C SER A 15 -14.24 3.70 -7.31
N LEU A 16 -14.31 3.09 -6.12
CA LEU A 16 -13.45 1.97 -5.71
C LEU A 16 -14.20 0.63 -5.64
N ARG A 17 -15.49 0.57 -5.97
CA ARG A 17 -16.33 -0.65 -5.96
C ARG A 17 -15.83 -1.78 -6.87
N TYR A 18 -14.88 -1.50 -7.77
CA TYR A 18 -14.23 -2.52 -8.60
C TYR A 18 -13.35 -3.47 -7.81
N TYR A 19 -12.94 -3.08 -6.60
CA TYR A 19 -12.15 -3.91 -5.70
C TYR A 19 -13.07 -4.54 -4.66
N HIS A 20 -12.87 -5.84 -4.41
CA HIS A 20 -13.57 -6.54 -3.33
C HIS A 20 -12.87 -6.28 -1.99
N THR A 21 -11.55 -6.19 -2.02
CA THR A 21 -10.70 -6.10 -0.84
C THR A 21 -9.78 -4.89 -0.96
N LEU A 22 -9.73 -4.07 0.09
CA LEU A 22 -8.73 -3.03 0.26
C LEU A 22 -7.93 -3.26 1.52
N VAL A 23 -6.61 -3.13 1.37
CA VAL A 23 -5.66 -3.32 2.47
C VAL A 23 -4.74 -2.11 2.49
N LEU A 24 -4.73 -1.39 3.61
CA LEU A 24 -3.80 -0.29 3.86
C LEU A 24 -2.69 -0.78 4.78
N LEU A 25 -1.46 -0.80 4.26
CA LEU A 25 -0.26 -1.15 5.03
C LEU A 25 0.62 0.08 5.20
N LYS A 26 0.92 0.41 6.45
CA LYS A 26 1.90 1.44 6.80
C LYS A 26 3.29 0.80 6.82
N LEU A 27 4.14 1.18 5.89
CA LEU A 27 5.43 0.51 5.70
C LEU A 27 6.38 0.70 6.88
N ARG A 28 6.33 1.82 7.62
CA ARG A 28 7.10 2.00 8.87
C ARG A 28 6.85 0.96 9.96
N GLU A 29 5.72 0.27 9.92
CA GLU A 29 5.37 -0.67 10.97
C GLU A 29 6.28 -1.90 10.87
N LYS A 30 7.03 -2.18 11.93
CA LYS A 30 8.04 -3.25 11.93
C LYS A 30 7.47 -4.62 11.58
N TRP A 31 6.22 -4.89 11.94
CA TRP A 31 5.56 -6.16 11.63
C TRP A 31 5.26 -6.31 10.14
N VAL A 32 5.03 -5.21 9.41
CA VAL A 32 4.89 -5.21 7.95
C VAL A 32 6.23 -5.48 7.28
N LEU A 33 7.30 -4.85 7.77
CA LEU A 33 8.65 -5.02 7.21
C LEU A 33 9.22 -6.41 7.44
N ASN A 34 8.96 -6.98 8.62
CA ASN A 34 9.44 -8.30 9.01
C ASN A 34 8.49 -9.42 8.58
N ALA A 35 7.43 -9.12 7.82
CA ALA A 35 6.53 -10.13 7.28
C ALA A 35 7.30 -11.03 6.31
N THR A 36 7.28 -12.34 6.58
CA THR A 36 7.93 -13.37 5.75
C THR A 36 6.91 -14.21 4.99
N SER A 37 5.63 -14.12 5.37
CA SER A 37 4.51 -14.73 4.68
C SER A 37 3.39 -13.73 4.38
N LEU A 38 2.51 -14.08 3.43
CA LEU A 38 1.33 -13.26 3.13
C LEU A 38 0.39 -13.13 4.33
N SER A 39 0.25 -14.17 5.15
CA SER A 39 -0.59 -14.14 6.36
C SER A 39 -0.08 -13.17 7.42
N ASP A 40 1.22 -12.87 7.46
CA ASP A 40 1.78 -11.90 8.42
C ASP A 40 1.30 -10.47 8.14
N LEU A 41 0.84 -10.20 6.92
CA LEU A 41 0.26 -8.91 6.53
C LEU A 41 -1.16 -8.70 7.06
N PHE A 42 -1.81 -9.77 7.54
CA PHE A 42 -3.19 -9.77 8.03
C PHE A 42 -3.21 -10.22 9.49
N ARG A 43 -3.17 -9.29 10.45
CA ARG A 43 -3.12 -9.67 11.87
C ARG A 43 -4.50 -9.60 12.51
N TYR A 44 -5.07 -10.76 12.81
CA TYR A 44 -6.28 -10.92 13.62
C TYR A 44 -5.92 -11.69 14.89
N PRO A 45 -5.50 -11.00 15.97
CA PRO A 45 -5.00 -11.65 17.18
C PRO A 45 -5.98 -12.66 17.78
N ASP A 46 -7.27 -12.34 17.68
CA ASP A 46 -8.35 -13.16 18.24
C ASP A 46 -8.78 -14.29 17.30
N GLN A 47 -8.31 -14.30 16.03
CA GLN A 47 -8.68 -15.28 15.01
C GLN A 47 -7.51 -15.62 14.06
N PRO A 48 -6.50 -16.38 14.53
CA PRO A 48 -5.30 -16.67 13.73
C PRO A 48 -5.56 -17.50 12.46
N SER A 49 -6.63 -18.31 12.43
CA SER A 49 -7.03 -19.04 11.21
C SER A 49 -7.46 -18.08 10.11
N PHE A 50 -8.15 -16.99 10.47
CA PHE A 50 -8.67 -16.01 9.52
C PHE A 50 -7.55 -15.33 8.73
N SER A 51 -6.41 -15.04 9.38
CA SER A 51 -5.21 -14.53 8.70
C SER A 51 -4.70 -15.46 7.60
N LYS A 52 -4.76 -16.78 7.83
CA LYS A 52 -4.33 -17.79 6.85
C LYS A 52 -5.37 -17.95 5.75
N ASP A 53 -6.65 -17.95 6.10
CA ASP A 53 -7.75 -18.11 5.15
C ASP A 53 -7.75 -16.94 4.15
N ILE A 54 -7.62 -15.70 4.62
CA ILE A 54 -7.49 -14.52 3.75
C ILE A 54 -6.24 -14.63 2.87
N ALA A 55 -5.10 -15.00 3.45
CA ALA A 55 -3.87 -15.13 2.69
C ALA A 55 -4.01 -16.20 1.58
N GLN A 56 -4.67 -17.31 1.88
CA GLN A 56 -4.95 -18.36 0.90
C GLN A 56 -5.90 -17.87 -0.20
N GLU A 57 -7.00 -17.21 0.16
CA GLU A 57 -7.94 -16.65 -0.81
C GLU A 57 -7.28 -15.63 -1.76
N LEU A 58 -6.46 -14.73 -1.19
CA LEU A 58 -5.71 -13.76 -1.98
C LEU A 58 -4.68 -14.46 -2.88
N HIS A 59 -4.02 -15.50 -2.38
CA HIS A 59 -3.08 -16.29 -3.17
C HIS A 59 -3.77 -17.00 -4.35
N ASP A 60 -4.87 -17.71 -4.08
CA ASP A 60 -5.64 -18.48 -5.06
C ASP A 60 -6.28 -17.59 -6.13
N SER A 61 -6.67 -16.36 -5.75
CA SER A 61 -7.17 -15.35 -6.68
C SER A 61 -6.05 -14.60 -7.42
N HIS A 62 -4.77 -14.88 -7.13
CA HIS A 62 -3.61 -14.13 -7.61
C HIS A 62 -3.67 -12.62 -7.32
N GLY A 63 -4.45 -12.23 -6.30
CA GLY A 63 -4.70 -10.83 -5.94
C GLY A 63 -5.71 -10.10 -6.82
N ARG A 64 -6.51 -10.80 -7.63
CA ARG A 64 -7.60 -10.17 -8.39
C ARG A 64 -8.55 -9.41 -7.46
N ASN A 65 -8.99 -8.24 -7.91
CA ASN A 65 -9.88 -7.34 -7.15
C ASN A 65 -9.34 -6.91 -5.78
N LEU A 66 -8.02 -7.03 -5.54
CA LEU A 66 -7.34 -6.48 -4.38
C LEU A 66 -6.74 -5.11 -4.71
N LEU A 67 -7.04 -4.11 -3.88
CA LEU A 67 -6.33 -2.83 -3.84
C LEU A 67 -5.41 -2.80 -2.60
N LEU A 68 -4.10 -2.81 -2.85
CA LEU A 68 -3.09 -2.71 -1.80
C LEU A 68 -2.53 -1.28 -1.76
N VAL A 69 -2.75 -0.59 -0.65
CA VAL A 69 -2.21 0.75 -0.41
C VAL A 69 -0.99 0.63 0.49
N LEU A 70 0.19 0.86 -0.07
CA LEU A 70 1.48 0.84 0.62
C LEU A 70 1.90 2.28 0.96
N ASP A 71 1.71 2.67 2.22
CA ASP A 71 1.95 4.04 2.67
C ASP A 71 3.35 4.20 3.27
N GLY A 72 4.13 5.18 2.77
CA GLY A 72 5.39 5.62 3.38
C GLY A 72 6.63 4.84 2.92
N PHE A 73 6.81 4.59 1.63
CA PHE A 73 7.98 3.85 1.12
C PHE A 73 9.33 4.51 1.45
N ASP A 74 9.38 5.84 1.50
CA ASP A 74 10.59 6.58 1.86
C ASP A 74 11.09 6.31 3.28
N GLU A 75 10.21 5.81 4.16
CA GLU A 75 10.56 5.47 5.54
C GLU A 75 11.37 4.16 5.62
N VAL A 76 11.37 3.37 4.54
CA VAL A 76 11.86 1.97 4.54
C VAL A 76 12.67 1.58 3.30
N SER A 77 12.99 2.56 2.44
CA SER A 77 13.62 2.33 1.13
C SER A 77 14.98 1.61 1.18
N HIS A 78 15.63 1.58 2.34
CA HIS A 78 16.91 0.90 2.59
C HIS A 78 16.80 -0.32 3.52
N SER A 79 15.59 -0.62 4.01
CA SER A 79 15.35 -1.62 5.05
C SER A 79 14.62 -2.86 4.53
N PHE A 80 14.32 -2.92 3.23
CA PHE A 80 13.76 -4.12 2.63
C PHE A 80 14.80 -5.23 2.58
N HIS A 81 14.53 -6.31 3.32
CA HIS A 81 15.24 -7.57 3.13
C HIS A 81 14.98 -8.10 1.72
N GLU A 82 15.95 -8.83 1.14
CA GLU A 82 15.81 -9.40 -0.20
C GLU A 82 14.59 -10.32 -0.33
N ASP A 83 14.25 -11.01 0.76
CA ASP A 83 13.12 -11.96 0.87
C ASP A 83 11.85 -11.34 1.47
N SER A 84 11.74 -10.01 1.50
CA SER A 84 10.53 -9.35 2.01
C SER A 84 9.31 -9.66 1.13
N VAL A 85 8.20 -10.06 1.74
CA VAL A 85 6.91 -10.29 1.05
C VAL A 85 6.47 -9.05 0.27
N ILE A 86 6.68 -7.85 0.83
CA ILE A 86 6.35 -6.59 0.17
C ILE A 86 7.15 -6.42 -1.13
N LYS A 87 8.44 -6.80 -1.12
CA LYS A 87 9.27 -6.79 -2.32
C LYS A 87 8.69 -7.73 -3.37
N SER A 88 8.40 -8.98 -3.02
CA SER A 88 7.78 -9.94 -3.95
C SER A 88 6.46 -9.44 -4.55
N ILE A 89 5.64 -8.73 -3.78
CA ILE A 89 4.40 -8.10 -4.26
C ILE A 89 4.71 -6.95 -5.24
N LEU A 90 5.62 -6.05 -4.89
CA LEU A 90 6.03 -4.93 -5.76
C LEU A 90 6.63 -5.42 -7.08
N CYS A 91 7.34 -6.54 -7.05
CA CYS A 91 7.94 -7.18 -8.22
C CYS A 91 6.98 -8.08 -8.99
N ARG A 92 5.69 -8.11 -8.60
CA ARG A 92 4.62 -8.94 -9.20
C ARG A 92 4.91 -10.44 -9.17
N GLN A 93 5.81 -10.90 -8.31
CA GLN A 93 6.08 -12.33 -8.08
C GLN A 93 5.01 -12.95 -7.17
N LEU A 94 4.46 -12.15 -6.27
CA LEU A 94 3.35 -12.50 -5.40
C LEU A 94 2.17 -11.57 -5.68
N LEU A 95 0.95 -12.11 -5.76
CA LEU A 95 -0.29 -11.36 -6.09
C LEU A 95 -0.15 -10.51 -7.37
N PRO A 96 0.23 -11.10 -8.52
CA PRO A 96 0.52 -10.35 -9.75
C PRO A 96 -0.65 -9.49 -10.24
N GLU A 97 -1.89 -9.88 -9.95
CA GLU A 97 -3.10 -9.22 -10.44
C GLU A 97 -3.65 -8.13 -9.49
N CYS A 98 -3.00 -7.89 -8.34
CA CYS A 98 -3.43 -6.82 -7.44
C CYS A 98 -3.20 -5.43 -8.04
N THR A 99 -3.98 -4.44 -7.62
CA THR A 99 -3.63 -3.03 -7.85
C THR A 99 -2.86 -2.51 -6.66
N ILE A 100 -1.76 -1.80 -6.92
CA ILE A 100 -0.91 -1.23 -5.87
C ILE A 100 -0.94 0.30 -5.99
N ILE A 101 -1.27 0.97 -4.89
CA ILE A 101 -1.02 2.39 -4.71
C ILE A 101 0.12 2.52 -3.69
N LEU A 102 1.26 3.05 -4.14
CA LEU A 102 2.41 3.29 -3.27
C LEU A 102 2.59 4.78 -3.06
N THR A 103 2.69 5.21 -1.81
CA THR A 103 3.04 6.59 -1.47
C THR A 103 4.52 6.69 -1.11
N THR A 104 5.17 7.74 -1.59
CA THR A 104 6.59 7.97 -1.32
C THR A 104 6.94 9.45 -1.44
N ARG A 105 7.98 9.90 -0.74
CA ARG A 105 8.63 11.18 -1.02
C ARG A 105 9.47 11.11 -2.30
N PRO A 106 9.62 12.23 -3.04
CA PRO A 106 10.42 12.25 -4.28
C PRO A 106 11.84 11.70 -4.12
N VAL A 107 12.47 11.92 -2.96
CA VAL A 107 13.85 11.48 -2.66
C VAL A 107 14.04 9.96 -2.72
N ALA A 108 12.99 9.16 -2.48
CA ALA A 108 13.08 7.71 -2.47
C ALA A 108 12.66 7.07 -3.81
N LYS A 109 12.35 7.86 -4.84
CA LYS A 109 11.98 7.35 -6.18
C LYS A 109 13.09 6.55 -6.85
N SER A 110 14.35 6.92 -6.64
CA SER A 110 15.50 6.18 -7.18
C SER A 110 15.60 4.79 -6.56
N ALA A 111 15.49 4.70 -5.23
CA ALA A 111 15.45 3.43 -4.52
C ALA A 111 14.30 2.53 -4.98
N LEU A 112 13.10 3.11 -5.23
CA LEU A 112 11.97 2.35 -5.76
C LEU A 112 12.28 1.71 -7.13
N ARG A 113 12.96 2.44 -8.03
CA ARG A 113 13.37 1.91 -9.34
C ARG A 113 14.37 0.76 -9.21
N SER A 114 15.25 0.82 -8.21
CA SER A 114 16.29 -0.18 -7.97
C SER A 114 15.77 -1.50 -7.41
N ILE A 115 14.56 -1.55 -6.84
CA ILE A 115 14.04 -2.78 -6.21
C ILE A 115 13.88 -3.92 -7.22
N CYS A 116 13.19 -3.65 -8.33
CA CYS A 116 12.87 -4.63 -9.37
C CYS A 116 12.52 -3.97 -10.72
N GLN A 117 12.85 -2.68 -10.91
CA GLN A 117 12.27 -1.85 -11.97
C GLN A 117 10.75 -2.05 -12.08
N PRO A 118 10.01 -1.88 -10.96
CA PRO A 118 8.58 -2.14 -10.96
C PRO A 118 7.91 -1.34 -12.08
N LYS A 119 7.02 -2.00 -12.81
CA LYS A 119 6.25 -1.36 -13.89
C LYS A 119 5.31 -0.34 -13.23
N VAL A 120 5.70 0.93 -13.24
CA VAL A 120 4.87 2.02 -12.73
C VAL A 120 3.95 2.46 -13.86
N ASP A 121 2.71 1.98 -13.83
CA ASP A 121 1.72 2.32 -14.86
C ASP A 121 1.32 3.80 -14.82
N LYS A 122 1.24 4.37 -13.60
CA LYS A 122 0.88 5.77 -13.37
C LYS A 122 1.68 6.35 -12.22
N HIS A 123 2.12 7.59 -12.38
CA HIS A 123 2.77 8.37 -11.34
C HIS A 123 2.02 9.69 -11.18
N VAL A 124 1.58 9.96 -9.94
CA VAL A 124 0.81 11.15 -9.58
C VAL A 124 1.57 11.92 -8.50
N GLU A 125 1.71 13.22 -8.71
CA GLU A 125 2.32 14.13 -7.75
C GLU A 125 1.25 14.94 -7.03
N ILE A 126 1.33 14.98 -5.71
CA ILE A 126 0.44 15.80 -4.88
C ILE A 126 1.14 17.14 -4.61
N ILE A 127 0.60 18.21 -5.21
CA ILE A 127 1.15 19.57 -5.14
C ILE A 127 0.79 20.32 -3.85
N GLY A 128 -0.21 19.84 -3.09
CA GLY A 128 -0.67 20.49 -1.86
C GLY A 128 -1.83 21.45 -2.10
N PHE A 129 -2.07 22.33 -1.13
CA PHE A 129 -3.19 23.27 -1.18
C PHE A 129 -2.89 24.49 -2.05
N THR A 130 -3.91 24.97 -2.77
CA THR A 130 -3.91 26.34 -3.32
C THR A 130 -3.98 27.39 -2.20
N GLU A 131 -3.85 28.66 -2.54
CA GLU A 131 -4.01 29.74 -1.57
C GLU A 131 -5.42 29.78 -0.97
N GLU A 132 -6.44 29.63 -1.81
CA GLU A 132 -7.85 29.61 -1.41
C GLU A 132 -8.17 28.41 -0.51
N GLU A 133 -7.58 27.25 -0.82
CA GLU A 133 -7.71 26.04 0.01
C GLU A 133 -7.00 26.18 1.36
N ARG A 134 -5.85 26.85 1.42
CA ARG A 134 -5.18 27.16 2.70
C ARG A 134 -6.04 28.05 3.57
N VAL A 135 -6.62 29.11 3.00
CA VAL A 135 -7.51 30.02 3.72
C VAL A 135 -8.70 29.23 4.29
N ARG A 136 -9.41 28.45 3.46
CA ARG A 136 -10.53 27.61 3.92
C ARG A 136 -10.13 26.66 5.03
N TYR A 137 -9.02 25.94 4.87
CA TYR A 137 -8.55 24.98 5.87
C TYR A 137 -8.29 25.62 7.24
N ILE A 138 -7.82 26.86 7.27
CA ILE A 138 -7.56 27.60 8.51
C ILE A 138 -8.87 28.13 9.13
N THR A 139 -9.84 28.55 8.30
CA THR A 139 -11.06 29.21 8.76
C THR A 139 -12.22 28.26 9.08
N GLU A 140 -12.21 27.04 8.56
CA GLU A 140 -13.29 26.04 8.74
C GLU A 140 -13.00 25.03 9.87
N VAL A 141 -12.13 25.38 10.83
CA VAL A 141 -11.89 24.59 12.07
C VAL A 141 -12.94 24.89 13.13
#